data_AF-A0A7Y3EEU3-F1
#
_entry.id   AF-A0A7Y3EEU3-F1
#
_cell.length_a   1.000
_cell.length_b   1.000
_cell.length_c   1.000
_cell.angle_alpha   90.00
_cell.angle_beta   90.00
_cell.angle_gamma   90.00
#
_symmetry.space_group_name_H-M   'P 1'
#
loop_
_entity.id
_entity.type
_entity.pdbx_description
1 polymer ?
#
loop_
_entity_poly.entity_id
_entity_poly.type
_entity_poly.pdbx_seq_one_letter_code
_entity_poly.pdbx_strand_id
1 'polypeptide(L)'
;MRRSLWVVAALCGICFPSFALGQTTNRERARDVLAPNVLQAVEALAGAAERDGLPTDPVYAKALEGVAKGVPEARLLPALDLFAGRLRAAGDILGATAGAPLLVAGVDA
;
A
#
# COMPACT_ATOMS: atom_id res chain seq x y z
N MET A 1 -3.77 -3.81 62.89
CA MET A 1 -2.64 -3.19 62.18
C MET A 1 -2.48 -3.90 60.83
N ARG A 2 -2.57 -3.14 59.74
CA ARG A 2 -2.59 -3.60 58.34
C ARG A 2 -1.19 -4.03 57.91
N ARG A 3 -1.02 -5.26 57.41
CA ARG A 3 0.11 -5.66 56.55
C ARG A 3 -0.37 -6.70 55.53
N SER A 4 -1.13 -6.24 54.54
CA SER A 4 -1.42 -7.02 53.34
C SER A 4 -0.18 -6.99 52.46
N LEU A 5 0.61 -8.07 52.48
CA LEU A 5 1.65 -8.29 51.47
C LEU A 5 0.96 -8.58 50.14
N TRP A 6 1.22 -7.73 49.15
CA TRP A 6 0.72 -7.89 47.80
C TRP A 6 1.38 -9.08 47.11
N VAL A 7 0.52 -9.89 46.49
CA VAL A 7 0.81 -11.06 45.68
C VAL A 7 1.76 -10.70 44.54
N VAL A 8 2.90 -11.38 44.49
CA VAL A 8 3.72 -11.52 43.28
C VAL A 8 2.90 -12.38 42.30
N ALA A 9 2.46 -11.79 41.20
CA ALA A 9 1.86 -12.56 40.10
C ALA A 9 2.30 -12.02 38.73
N ALA A 10 3.19 -12.82 38.12
CA ALA A 10 3.27 -13.12 36.70
C ALA A 10 3.58 -11.97 35.73
N LEU A 11 4.88 -11.85 35.41
CA LEU A 11 5.33 -11.61 34.04
C LEU A 11 4.74 -12.72 33.15
N CYS A 12 3.58 -12.48 32.56
CA CYS A 12 3.11 -13.25 31.42
C CYS A 12 3.69 -12.59 30.17
N GLY A 13 4.88 -13.04 29.77
CA GLY A 13 5.43 -12.76 28.44
C GLY A 13 4.51 -13.39 27.40
N ILE A 14 3.50 -12.64 26.96
CA ILE A 14 2.73 -13.02 25.77
C ILE A 14 3.62 -12.69 24.58
N CYS A 15 4.49 -13.64 24.25
CA CYS A 15 5.03 -13.77 22.90
C CYS A 15 3.81 -14.06 22.03
N PHE A 16 3.18 -13.02 21.47
CA PHE A 16 2.24 -13.23 20.38
C PHE A 16 3.08 -13.73 19.21
N PRO A 17 2.97 -15.01 18.78
CA PRO A 17 3.41 -15.34 17.45
C PRO A 17 2.61 -14.42 16.53
N SER A 18 3.31 -13.52 15.84
CA SER A 18 2.73 -12.79 14.73
C SER A 18 2.41 -13.83 13.66
N PHE A 19 1.26 -14.48 13.79
CA PHE A 19 0.67 -15.24 12.72
C PHE A 19 0.41 -14.23 11.61
N ALA A 20 1.28 -14.22 10.62
CA ALA A 20 1.00 -13.68 9.30
C ALA A 20 -0.16 -14.49 8.71
N LEU A 21 -1.38 -14.20 9.16
CA LEU A 21 -2.59 -14.62 8.48
C LEU A 21 -2.50 -13.99 7.09
N GLY A 22 -2.36 -14.84 6.07
CA GLY A 22 -2.01 -14.46 4.70
C GLY A 22 -2.73 -13.21 4.23
N GLN A 23 -2.03 -12.08 4.27
CA GLN A 23 -2.53 -10.85 3.69
C GLN A 23 -2.38 -11.01 2.18
N THR A 24 -3.51 -11.06 1.46
CA THR A 24 -3.48 -10.99 0.00
C THR A 24 -2.89 -9.67 -0.42
N THR A 25 -1.92 -9.72 -1.34
CA THR A 25 -1.23 -8.52 -1.82
C THR A 25 -2.23 -7.63 -2.59
N ASN A 26 -1.97 -6.32 -2.68
CA ASN A 26 -2.83 -5.45 -3.49
C ASN A 26 -2.83 -5.88 -4.97
N ARG A 27 -1.72 -6.45 -5.45
CA ARG A 27 -1.63 -7.05 -6.79
C ARG A 27 -2.59 -8.23 -6.96
N GLU A 28 -2.65 -9.16 -6.02
CA GLU A 28 -3.58 -10.29 -6.06
C GLU A 28 -5.03 -9.81 -6.01
N ARG A 29 -5.36 -8.94 -5.06
CA ARG A 29 -6.70 -8.36 -4.96
C ARG A 29 -7.11 -7.59 -6.22
N ALA A 30 -6.17 -6.89 -6.86
CA ALA A 30 -6.44 -6.17 -8.09
C ALA A 30 -6.83 -7.12 -9.22
N ARG A 31 -6.21 -8.31 -9.29
CA ARG A 31 -6.57 -9.34 -10.29
C ARG A 31 -8.00 -9.87 -10.09
N ASP A 32 -8.44 -9.94 -8.84
CA ASP A 32 -9.77 -10.46 -8.50
C ASP A 32 -10.89 -9.42 -8.68
N VAL A 33 -10.59 -8.13 -8.49
CA VAL A 33 -11.60 -7.07 -8.37
C VAL A 33 -11.66 -6.14 -9.59
N LEU A 34 -10.53 -5.87 -10.25
CA LEU A 34 -10.50 -4.89 -11.33
C LEU A 34 -11.05 -5.48 -12.63
N ALA A 35 -11.75 -4.65 -13.40
CA ALA A 35 -12.11 -4.99 -14.77
C ALA A 35 -10.84 -5.24 -15.60
N PRO A 36 -10.84 -6.16 -16.60
CA PRO A 36 -9.63 -6.58 -17.31
C PRO A 36 -8.83 -5.45 -17.95
N ASN A 37 -9.51 -4.47 -18.53
CA ASN A 37 -8.92 -3.25 -19.09
C ASN A 37 -8.23 -2.36 -18.04
N VAL A 38 -8.86 -2.19 -16.87
CA VAL A 38 -8.28 -1.45 -15.75
C VAL A 38 -7.07 -2.20 -15.19
N LEU A 39 -7.18 -3.52 -15.02
CA LEU A 39 -6.07 -4.36 -14.57
C LEU A 39 -4.86 -4.26 -15.51
N GLN A 40 -5.09 -4.34 -16.81
CA GLN A 40 -4.02 -4.22 -17.82
C GLN A 40 -3.30 -2.87 -17.72
N ALA A 41 -4.05 -1.77 -17.56
CA ALA A 41 -3.48 -0.44 -17.39
C ALA A 41 -2.67 -0.35 -16.09
N VAL A 42 -3.18 -0.89 -14.99
CA VAL A 42 -2.50 -0.92 -13.68
C VAL A 42 -1.21 -1.75 -13.74
N GLU A 43 -1.21 -2.91 -14.40
CA GLU A 43 -0.01 -3.73 -14.60
C GLU A 43 1.04 -2.99 -15.45
N ALA A 44 0.61 -2.25 -16.50
CA ALA A 44 1.53 -1.45 -17.30
C ALA A 44 2.17 -0.31 -16.49
N LEU A 45 1.39 0.40 -15.67
CA LEU A 45 1.90 1.45 -14.76
C LEU A 45 2.82 0.89 -13.68
N ALA A 46 2.46 -0.26 -13.10
CA ALA A 46 3.30 -0.95 -12.13
C ALA A 46 4.64 -1.40 -12.76
N GLY A 47 4.62 -1.93 -13.99
CA GLY A 47 5.83 -2.29 -14.72
C GLY A 47 6.67 -1.08 -15.16
N ALA A 48 6.07 0.11 -15.32
CA ALA A 48 6.82 1.35 -15.49
C ALA A 48 7.50 1.77 -14.18
N ALA A 49 6.76 1.78 -13.06
CA ALA A 49 7.31 2.08 -11.74
C ALA A 49 8.47 1.14 -11.37
N GLU A 50 8.33 -0.17 -11.61
CA GLU A 50 9.37 -1.17 -11.35
C GLU A 50 10.66 -0.90 -12.15
N ARG A 51 10.53 -0.54 -13.44
CA ARG A 51 11.69 -0.16 -14.28
C ARG A 51 12.41 1.09 -13.79
N ASP A 52 11.68 1.99 -13.14
CA ASP A 52 12.22 3.20 -12.53
C ASP A 52 12.76 2.95 -11.10
N GLY A 53 12.73 1.71 -10.61
CA GLY A 53 13.15 1.36 -9.25
C GLY A 53 12.15 1.80 -8.16
N LEU A 54 10.92 2.13 -8.54
CA LEU A 54 9.86 2.61 -7.67
C LEU A 54 8.98 1.47 -7.15
N PRO A 55 8.36 1.63 -5.96
CA PRO A 55 7.45 0.64 -5.42
C PRO A 55 6.20 0.50 -6.31
N THR A 56 5.81 -0.75 -6.61
CA THR A 56 4.65 -1.03 -7.46
C THR A 56 3.33 -1.10 -6.67
N ASP A 57 3.39 -1.53 -5.41
CA ASP A 57 2.20 -1.73 -4.57
C ASP A 57 1.30 -0.49 -4.44
N PRO A 58 1.84 0.75 -4.33
CA PRO A 58 1.03 1.97 -4.33
C PRO A 58 0.13 2.14 -5.55
N VAL A 59 0.55 1.66 -6.73
CA VAL A 59 -0.25 1.74 -7.96
C VAL A 59 -1.50 0.84 -7.85
N TYR A 60 -1.33 -0.40 -7.38
CA TYR A 60 -2.43 -1.32 -7.15
C TYR A 60 -3.37 -0.84 -6.04
N ALA A 61 -2.80 -0.35 -4.93
CA ALA A 61 -3.57 0.22 -3.83
C ALA A 61 -4.43 1.39 -4.30
N LYS A 62 -3.89 2.27 -5.15
CA LYS A 62 -4.63 3.42 -5.68
C LYS A 62 -5.79 3.02 -6.59
N ALA A 63 -5.58 2.01 -7.43
CA ALA A 63 -6.64 1.48 -8.30
C ALA A 63 -7.77 0.87 -7.49
N LEU A 64 -7.43 0.06 -6.48
CA LEU A 64 -8.42 -0.54 -5.56
C LEU A 64 -9.19 0.53 -4.79
N GLU A 65 -8.53 1.60 -4.33
CA GLU A 65 -9.19 2.74 -3.68
C GLU A 65 -10.21 3.41 -4.61
N GLY A 66 -9.83 3.66 -5.86
CA GLY A 66 -10.71 4.28 -6.86
C GLY A 66 -11.95 3.44 -7.16
N VAL A 67 -11.78 2.13 -7.36
CA VAL A 67 -12.91 1.21 -7.56
C VAL A 67 -13.79 1.12 -6.33
N ALA A 68 -13.22 1.05 -5.13
CA ALA A 68 -13.98 1.04 -3.87
C ALA A 68 -14.81 2.31 -3.68
N LYS A 69 -14.35 3.45 -4.19
CA LYS A 69 -15.07 4.73 -4.20
C LYS A 69 -16.11 4.85 -5.33
N GLY A 70 -16.26 3.83 -6.16
CA GLY A 70 -17.17 3.85 -7.32
C GLY A 70 -16.74 4.85 -8.40
N VAL A 71 -15.44 5.15 -8.52
CA VAL A 71 -14.93 6.06 -9.56
C VAL A 71 -15.16 5.41 -10.93
N PRO A 72 -15.85 6.10 -11.86
CA PRO A 72 -16.04 5.59 -13.22
C PRO A 72 -14.69 5.39 -13.92
N GLU A 73 -14.58 4.36 -14.76
CA GLU A 73 -13.34 4.01 -15.45
C GLU A 73 -12.73 5.19 -16.22
N ALA A 74 -13.56 5.96 -16.94
CA ALA A 74 -13.14 7.13 -17.70
C ALA A 74 -12.47 8.22 -16.84
N ARG A 75 -12.69 8.21 -15.52
CA ARG A 75 -12.03 9.08 -14.54
C ARG A 75 -10.90 8.37 -13.78
N LEU A 76 -11.00 7.05 -13.65
CA LEU A 76 -10.02 6.24 -12.93
C LEU A 76 -8.68 6.19 -13.66
N LEU A 77 -8.68 5.86 -14.96
CA LEU A 77 -7.42 5.70 -15.71
C LEU A 77 -6.58 7.00 -15.75
N PRO A 78 -7.14 8.17 -16.09
CA PRO A 78 -6.37 9.42 -16.04
C PRO A 78 -5.85 9.77 -14.64
N ALA A 79 -6.61 9.41 -13.60
CA ALA A 79 -6.16 9.63 -12.22
C ALA A 79 -5.00 8.72 -11.83
N LEU A 80 -4.97 7.48 -12.34
CA LEU A 80 -3.86 6.55 -12.13
C LEU A 80 -2.61 6.99 -12.89
N ASP A 81 -2.75 7.49 -14.11
CA ASP A 81 -1.62 8.07 -14.86
C ASP A 81 -1.02 9.28 -14.12
N LEU A 82 -1.89 10.18 -13.63
CA LEU A 82 -1.45 11.33 -12.83
C LEU A 82 -0.75 10.88 -11.55
N PHE A 83 -1.29 9.89 -10.86
CA PHE A 83 -0.69 9.32 -9.65
C PHE A 83 0.68 8.72 -9.94
N ALA A 84 0.83 7.95 -11.02
CA ALA A 84 2.12 7.37 -11.41
C ALA A 84 3.16 8.44 -11.76
N GLY A 85 2.75 9.52 -12.44
CA GLY A 85 3.62 10.66 -12.72
C GLY A 85 4.10 11.36 -11.43
N ARG A 86 3.23 11.52 -10.45
CA ARG A 86 3.60 12.07 -9.14
C ARG A 86 4.48 11.12 -8.34
N LEU A 87 4.25 9.81 -8.43
CA LEU A 87 5.08 8.82 -7.76
C LEU A 87 6.52 8.87 -8.29
N ARG A 88 6.67 9.01 -9.61
CA ARG A 88 7.99 9.24 -10.23
C ARG A 88 8.62 10.53 -9.73
N ALA A 89 7.90 11.65 -9.75
CA ALA A 89 8.41 12.92 -9.27
C ALA A 89 8.83 12.87 -7.79
N ALA A 90 8.06 12.18 -6.94
CA ALA A 90 8.42 11.93 -5.55
C ALA A 90 9.71 11.09 -5.44
N GLY A 91 9.86 10.07 -6.29
CA GLY A 91 11.09 9.27 -6.39
C GLY A 91 12.31 10.09 -6.81
N ASP A 92 12.15 11.00 -7.77
CA ASP A 92 13.22 11.88 -8.24
C ASP A 92 13.69 12.85 -7.13
N ILE A 93 12.77 13.31 -6.28
CA ILE A 93 13.06 14.24 -5.17
C ILE A 93 13.65 13.52 -3.95
N LEU A 94 13.03 12.40 -3.56
CA LEU A 94 13.33 11.70 -2.30
C LEU A 94 14.42 10.63 -2.46
N GLY A 95 14.72 10.25 -3.71
CA GLY A 95 15.70 9.23 -4.07
C GLY A 95 15.12 7.81 -4.10
N ALA A 96 15.75 6.94 -4.89
CA ALA A 96 15.32 5.57 -5.13
C ALA A 96 15.33 4.65 -3.88
N THR A 97 15.98 5.08 -2.80
CA THR A 97 15.98 4.35 -1.52
C THR A 97 14.86 4.79 -0.57
N ALA A 98 14.06 5.78 -0.95
CA ALA A 98 12.94 6.23 -0.14
C ALA A 98 11.90 5.11 -0.01
N GLY A 99 11.47 4.83 1.22
CA GLY A 99 10.44 3.82 1.46
C GLY A 99 9.09 4.22 0.87
N ALA A 100 8.28 3.23 0.49
CA ALA A 100 6.96 3.45 -0.10
C ALA A 100 6.07 4.44 0.67
N PRO A 101 6.01 4.44 2.03
CA PRO A 101 5.20 5.42 2.76
C PRO A 101 5.62 6.88 2.51
N LEU A 102 6.93 7.14 2.40
CA LEU A 102 7.46 8.49 2.16
C LEU A 102 7.18 8.94 0.71
N LEU A 103 7.34 8.02 -0.24
CA LEU A 103 7.01 8.28 -1.64
C LEU A 103 5.52 8.56 -1.83
N VAL A 104 4.65 7.78 -1.18
CA VAL A 104 3.19 8.01 -1.20
C VAL A 104 2.85 9.36 -0.55
N ALA A 105 3.47 9.71 0.57
CA ALA A 105 3.27 11.03 1.18
C ALA A 105 3.69 12.17 0.23
N GLY A 106 4.77 11.98 -0.53
CA GLY A 106 5.21 12.94 -1.55
C GLY A 106 4.27 13.09 -2.75
N VAL A 107 3.42 12.10 -3.03
CA VAL A 107 2.39 12.18 -4.09
C VAL A 107 1.23 13.11 -3.70
N ASP A 108 0.97 13.25 -2.40
CA ASP A 108 -0.14 14.03 -1.85
C ASP A 108 0.28 15.45 -1.38
N ALA A 109 1.57 15.78 -1.47
CA ALA A 109 2.15 17.09 -1.11
C ALA A 109 1.91 18.16 -2.18
#